data_AF-A0A285V2R5-F1
#
_entry.id   AF-A0A285V2R5-F1
#
_cell.length_a   1.000
_cell.length_b   1.000
_cell.length_c   1.000
_cell.angle_alpha   90.00
_cell.angle_beta   90.00
_cell.angle_gamma   90.00
#
_symmetry.space_group_name_H-M   'P 1'
#
loop_
_entity.id
_entity.type
_entity.pdbx_description
1 polymer ?
#
loop_
_entity_poly.entity_id
_entity_poly.type
_entity_poly.pdbx_seq_one_letter_code
_entity_poly.pdbx_strand_id
1 'polypeptide(L)'
;MQNVEILSAHQRQTLETHGGLARVIIGSFLNAIYNRDGAMPGRALFLLDEVARLGFMRILETARDAGRKYGITLLMIYQSIGQMRETYGGRDATSKWFESASWISFSAINDPETADYISRRCGTTTVEIDQVSRSFQARGSSRTRSKQLASRPLIQPHEVLCMRADEQIVFTGGNAPLRCGRAMWFRRADMKSCVGDNRFHGKREPLEMKV
;
A
#
# COMPACT_ATOMS: atom_id res chain seq x y z
N MET A 1 -19.59 -13.65 13.83
CA MET A 1 -18.56 -12.64 14.16
C MET A 1 -18.87 -11.39 13.36
N GLN A 2 -19.30 -10.30 13.99
CA GLN A 2 -19.55 -9.05 13.28
C GLN A 2 -18.23 -8.26 13.23
N ASN A 3 -17.57 -8.27 12.08
CA ASN A 3 -16.49 -7.33 11.81
C ASN A 3 -17.13 -5.96 11.59
N VAL A 4 -16.73 -4.97 12.39
CA VAL A 4 -17.17 -3.58 12.16
C VAL A 4 -16.17 -2.98 11.18
N GLU A 5 -16.60 -2.86 9.93
CA GLU A 5 -15.87 -2.12 8.89
C GLU A 5 -16.39 -0.68 8.85
N ILE A 6 -15.54 0.27 9.26
CA ILE A 6 -15.85 1.68 9.08
C ILE A 6 -15.19 2.11 7.77
N LEU A 7 -16.00 2.07 6.70
CA LEU A 7 -15.65 2.57 5.37
C LEU A 7 -15.95 4.07 5.30
N SER A 8 -14.91 4.89 5.38
CA SER A 8 -15.00 6.31 5.02
C SER A 8 -14.74 6.48 3.52
N ALA A 9 -15.68 6.02 2.68
CA ALA A 9 -15.66 6.34 1.26
C ALA A 9 -16.43 7.65 1.03
N HIS A 10 -15.77 8.80 1.19
CA HIS A 10 -16.38 10.10 0.86
C HIS A 10 -15.92 10.59 -0.51
N GLN A 11 -16.87 11.09 -1.29
CA GLN A 11 -16.67 11.70 -2.60
C GLN A 11 -15.63 12.82 -2.47
N ARG A 12 -14.64 12.87 -3.39
CA ARG A 12 -13.42 13.72 -3.31
C ARG A 12 -13.67 15.20 -2.95
N GLN A 13 -14.87 15.72 -3.22
CA GLN A 13 -15.29 17.10 -2.97
C GLN A 13 -15.83 17.36 -1.55
N THR A 14 -16.37 16.35 -0.86
CA THR A 14 -16.95 16.51 0.49
C THR A 14 -15.87 16.66 1.57
N LEU A 15 -14.68 16.11 1.32
CA LEU A 15 -13.53 16.17 2.24
C LEU A 15 -12.84 17.54 2.26
N GLU A 16 -13.09 18.44 1.29
CA GLU A 16 -12.57 19.83 1.34
C GLU A 16 -13.31 20.65 2.39
N THR A 17 -14.59 20.36 2.61
CA THR A 17 -15.46 21.15 3.48
C THR A 17 -15.68 20.50 4.86
N HIS A 18 -15.46 19.18 5.02
CA HIS A 18 -15.85 18.43 6.23
C HIS A 18 -14.75 17.60 6.90
N GLY A 19 -13.47 17.89 6.66
CA GLY A 19 -12.36 17.17 7.32
C GLY A 19 -12.47 17.14 8.86
N GLY A 20 -13.01 18.20 9.47
CA GLY A 20 -13.29 18.26 10.90
C GLY A 20 -14.33 17.24 11.38
N LEU A 21 -15.42 17.02 10.64
CA LEU A 21 -16.44 16.02 11.02
C LEU A 21 -15.87 14.60 10.94
N ALA A 22 -15.09 14.29 9.91
CA ALA A 22 -14.44 12.98 9.80
C ALA A 22 -13.50 12.75 10.99
N ARG A 23 -12.73 13.76 11.41
CA ARG A 23 -11.87 13.68 12.61
C ARG A 23 -12.68 13.39 13.88
N VAL A 24 -13.82 14.07 14.05
CA VAL A 24 -14.71 13.84 15.21
C VAL A 24 -15.27 12.42 15.17
N ILE A 25 -15.81 11.98 14.05
CA ILE A 25 -16.41 10.64 13.90
C ILE A 25 -15.37 9.54 14.17
N ILE A 26 -14.21 9.61 13.51
CA ILE A 26 -13.11 8.64 13.69
C ILE A 26 -12.61 8.67 15.14
N GLY A 27 -12.41 9.87 15.69
CA GLY A 27 -11.96 10.04 17.07
C GLY A 27 -12.96 9.48 18.10
N SER A 28 -14.25 9.74 17.91
CA SER A 28 -15.31 9.23 18.78
C SER A 28 -15.42 7.71 18.72
N PHE A 29 -15.32 7.10 17.53
CA PHE A 29 -15.33 5.63 17.42
C PHE A 29 -14.10 4.99 18.05
N LEU A 30 -12.90 5.52 17.80
CA LEU A 30 -11.69 5.03 18.43
C LEU A 30 -11.78 5.16 19.96
N ASN A 31 -12.18 6.32 20.48
CA ASN A 31 -12.37 6.54 21.91
C ASN A 31 -13.44 5.60 22.51
N ALA A 32 -14.54 5.36 21.81
CA ALA A 32 -15.58 4.43 22.27
C ALA A 32 -15.05 2.99 22.38
N ILE A 33 -14.22 2.55 21.43
CA ILE A 33 -13.57 1.22 21.50
C ILE A 33 -12.56 1.18 22.65
N TYR A 34 -11.76 2.23 22.84
CA TYR A 34 -10.83 2.34 23.96
C TYR A 34 -11.54 2.29 25.32
N ASN A 35 -12.65 3.02 25.47
CA ASN A 35 -13.43 3.05 26.70
C ASN A 35 -14.13 1.72 27.02
N ARG A 36 -14.28 0.82 26.03
CA ARG A 36 -14.76 -0.55 26.27
C ARG A 36 -13.68 -1.50 26.79
N ASP A 37 -12.44 -1.04 26.93
CA ASP A 37 -11.29 -1.79 27.48
C ASP A 37 -11.17 -3.24 26.95
N GLY A 38 -11.35 -3.42 25.64
CA GLY A 38 -11.20 -4.72 25.00
C GLY A 38 -12.41 -5.65 25.12
N ALA A 39 -13.51 -5.22 25.75
CA ALA A 39 -14.80 -5.92 25.76
C ALA A 39 -15.56 -5.82 24.42
N MET A 40 -14.84 -5.80 23.29
CA MET A 40 -15.43 -5.78 21.95
C MET A 40 -15.47 -7.21 21.39
N PRO A 41 -16.65 -7.77 21.07
CA PRO A 41 -16.77 -9.11 20.49
C PRO A 41 -16.37 -9.09 19.00
N GLY A 42 -15.09 -8.92 18.70
CA GLY A 42 -14.56 -8.96 17.34
C GLY A 42 -13.40 -7.99 17.09
N ARG A 43 -12.97 -7.91 15.82
CA ARG A 43 -12.00 -6.91 15.36
C ARG A 43 -12.71 -5.77 14.65
N ALA A 44 -12.25 -4.55 14.88
CA ALA A 44 -12.73 -3.35 14.19
C ALA A 44 -11.70 -2.93 13.14
N LEU A 45 -12.12 -2.88 11.87
CA LEU A 45 -11.28 -2.40 10.77
C LEU A 45 -11.65 -0.96 10.45
N PHE A 46 -10.68 -0.06 10.61
CA PHE A 46 -10.76 1.31 10.15
C PHE A 46 -10.08 1.41 8.80
N LEU A 47 -10.90 1.53 7.74
CA LEU A 47 -10.42 1.77 6.39
C LEU A 47 -10.47 3.28 6.13
N LEU A 48 -9.31 3.91 6.23
CA LEU A 48 -9.15 5.35 6.07
C LEU A 48 -8.52 5.62 4.72
N ASP A 49 -9.35 6.04 3.77
CA ASP A 49 -8.87 6.54 2.48
C ASP A 49 -8.39 7.99 2.63
N GLU A 50 -7.29 8.32 1.94
CA GLU A 50 -6.71 9.66 1.91
C GLU A 50 -6.47 10.28 3.30
N VAL A 51 -5.77 9.57 4.18
CA VAL A 51 -5.55 9.99 5.58
C VAL A 51 -4.82 11.33 5.70
N ALA A 52 -3.99 11.68 4.71
CA ALA A 52 -3.29 12.96 4.67
C ALA A 52 -4.23 14.17 4.83
N ARG A 53 -5.47 14.06 4.35
CA ARG A 53 -6.48 15.13 4.47
C ARG A 53 -7.05 15.30 5.87
N LEU A 54 -7.01 14.25 6.70
CA LEU A 54 -7.39 14.35 8.10
C LEU A 54 -6.34 15.14 8.89
N GLY A 55 -5.10 15.20 8.40
CA GLY A 55 -3.98 15.82 9.09
C GLY A 55 -3.55 15.03 10.33
N PHE A 56 -2.65 15.62 11.12
CA PHE A 56 -2.15 14.98 12.33
C PHE A 56 -3.27 14.74 13.36
N MET A 57 -3.39 13.49 13.82
CA MET A 57 -4.32 13.06 14.87
C MET A 57 -3.60 12.15 15.86
N ARG A 58 -3.40 12.63 17.10
CA ARG A 58 -2.76 11.86 18.19
C ARG A 58 -3.44 10.51 18.46
N ILE A 59 -4.76 10.43 18.29
CA ILE A 59 -5.52 9.19 18.50
C ILE A 59 -5.16 8.08 17.50
N LEU A 60 -4.74 8.43 16.28
CA LEU A 60 -4.27 7.46 15.29
C LEU A 60 -2.91 6.88 15.70
N GLU A 61 -2.01 7.68 16.26
CA GLU A 61 -0.75 7.18 16.82
C GLU A 61 -0.99 6.24 18.00
N THR A 62 -1.92 6.60 18.90
CA THR A 62 -2.31 5.71 20.00
C THR A 62 -2.93 4.40 19.47
N ALA A 63 -3.73 4.47 18.41
CA ALA A 63 -4.31 3.30 17.74
C ALA A 63 -3.27 2.43 17.04
N ARG A 64 -2.20 3.02 16.49
CA ARG A 64 -1.05 2.29 15.97
C ARG A 64 -0.35 1.46 17.05
N ASP A 65 -0.05 2.10 18.19
CA ASP A 65 0.80 1.52 19.22
C ASP A 65 0.03 0.54 20.13
N ALA A 66 -1.18 0.92 20.57
CA ALA A 66 -1.95 0.15 21.54
C ALA A 66 -3.20 -0.53 20.94
N GLY A 67 -3.63 -0.14 19.72
CA GLY A 67 -4.91 -0.58 19.15
C GLY A 67 -5.01 -2.10 18.96
N ARG A 68 -3.88 -2.80 18.76
CA ARG A 68 -3.86 -4.26 18.62
C ARG A 68 -4.45 -4.98 19.85
N LYS A 69 -4.20 -4.48 21.08
CA LYS A 69 -4.76 -5.03 22.32
C LYS A 69 -6.29 -4.94 22.34
N TYR A 70 -6.85 -3.89 21.72
CA TYR A 70 -8.28 -3.59 21.68
C TYR A 70 -8.97 -4.14 20.42
N GLY A 71 -8.29 -4.97 19.62
CA GLY A 71 -8.85 -5.54 18.39
C GLY A 71 -8.98 -4.53 17.24
N ILE A 72 -8.32 -3.38 17.31
CA ILE A 72 -8.33 -2.35 16.26
C ILE A 72 -7.33 -2.73 15.17
N THR A 73 -7.78 -2.71 13.92
CA THR A 73 -6.95 -2.81 12.72
C THR A 73 -7.09 -1.52 11.93
N LEU A 74 -5.96 -0.86 11.64
CA LEU A 74 -5.92 0.34 10.83
C LEU A 74 -5.44 -0.03 9.43
N LEU A 75 -6.21 0.34 8.41
CA LEU A 75 -5.78 0.34 7.02
C LEU A 75 -5.85 1.77 6.50
N MET A 76 -4.69 2.38 6.31
CA MET A 76 -4.54 3.77 5.89
C MET A 76 -4.00 3.83 4.47
N ILE A 77 -4.63 4.66 3.64
CA ILE A 77 -4.25 4.86 2.24
C ILE A 77 -3.73 6.30 2.09
N TYR A 78 -2.60 6.44 1.40
CA TYR A 78 -1.94 7.71 1.09
C TYR A 78 -1.62 7.73 -0.42
N GLN A 79 -1.66 8.89 -1.08
CA GLN A 79 -1.23 8.99 -2.49
C GLN A 79 0.29 8.94 -2.62
N SER A 80 1.01 9.49 -1.64
CA SER A 80 2.47 9.55 -1.67
C SER A 80 3.08 9.46 -0.27
N ILE A 81 4.34 9.02 -0.22
CA ILE A 81 5.15 9.08 1.01
C ILE A 81 5.36 10.55 1.43
N GLY A 82 5.42 11.48 0.47
CA GLY A 82 5.55 12.92 0.73
C GLY A 82 4.41 13.47 1.60
N GLN A 83 3.16 13.17 1.23
CA GLN A 83 1.98 13.58 2.02
C GLN A 83 2.01 12.99 3.43
N MET A 84 2.46 11.75 3.58
CA MET A 84 2.59 11.11 4.88
C MET A 84 3.63 11.83 5.75
N ARG A 85 4.77 12.21 5.17
CA ARG A 85 5.81 13.00 5.87
C ARG A 85 5.30 14.38 6.29
N GLU A 86 4.55 15.06 5.43
CA GLU A 86 3.95 16.35 5.75
C GLU A 86 2.94 16.22 6.90
N THR A 87 2.12 15.16 6.89
CA THR A 87 1.09 14.92 7.91
C THR A 87 1.68 14.65 9.29
N TYR A 88 2.79 13.93 9.39
CA TYR A 88 3.37 13.49 10.68
C TYR A 88 4.63 14.25 11.10
N GLY A 89 5.05 15.29 10.38
CA GLY A 89 6.17 16.14 10.79
C GLY A 89 7.55 15.60 10.44
N GLY A 90 7.69 14.95 9.29
CA GLY A 90 8.98 14.62 8.68
C GLY A 90 9.30 13.13 8.56
N ARG A 91 10.56 12.84 8.20
CA ARG A 91 11.02 11.46 7.91
C ARG A 91 10.98 10.56 9.14
N ASP A 92 11.41 11.05 10.30
CA ASP A 92 11.52 10.24 11.52
C ASP A 92 10.16 9.74 12.03
N ALA A 93 9.14 10.60 12.00
CA ALA A 93 7.79 10.21 12.39
C ALA A 93 7.20 9.19 11.42
N THR A 94 7.43 9.38 10.11
CA THR A 94 6.96 8.47 9.06
C THR A 94 7.64 7.09 9.18
N SER A 95 8.92 7.03 9.55
CA SER A 95 9.63 5.77 9.78
C SER A 95 8.98 4.93 10.88
N LYS A 96 8.55 5.53 12.00
CA LYS A 96 7.84 4.82 13.08
C LYS A 96 6.55 4.15 12.59
N TRP A 97 5.84 4.79 11.68
CA TRP A 97 4.66 4.20 11.05
C TRP A 97 5.01 3.02 10.16
N PHE A 98 6.09 3.11 9.38
CA PHE A 98 6.55 2.00 8.55
C PHE A 98 7.09 0.81 9.35
N GLU A 99 7.68 1.05 10.51
CA GLU A 99 8.18 0.00 11.43
C GLU A 99 7.05 -0.71 12.17
N SER A 100 6.00 0.03 12.56
CA SER A 100 4.87 -0.52 13.33
C SER A 100 3.83 -1.22 12.44
N ALA A 101 3.87 -0.97 11.13
CA ALA A 101 2.94 -1.56 10.17
C ALA A 101 3.23 -3.06 9.96
N SER A 102 2.21 -3.90 10.10
CA SER A 102 2.33 -5.34 9.83
C SER A 102 2.65 -5.63 8.37
N TRP A 103 2.12 -4.80 7.46
CA TRP A 103 2.36 -4.89 6.03
C TRP A 103 2.22 -3.50 5.40
N ILE A 104 2.93 -3.28 4.30
CA ILE A 104 2.89 -2.05 3.51
C ILE A 104 2.80 -2.45 2.04
N SER A 105 1.87 -1.87 1.30
CA SER A 105 1.73 -2.08 -0.14
C SER A 105 1.97 -0.78 -0.90
N PHE A 106 2.77 -0.86 -1.97
CA PHE A 106 2.99 0.22 -2.92
C PHE A 106 2.46 -0.17 -4.29
N SER A 107 1.79 0.75 -4.97
CA SER A 107 1.28 0.54 -6.34
C SER A 107 1.26 1.86 -7.09
N ALA A 108 1.35 1.81 -8.43
CA ALA A 108 1.29 2.99 -9.30
C ALA A 108 2.27 4.12 -8.85
N ILE A 109 3.54 3.76 -8.66
CA ILE A 109 4.58 4.67 -8.19
C ILE A 109 5.05 5.56 -9.36
N ASN A 110 4.85 6.87 -9.22
CA ASN A 110 5.32 7.87 -10.20
C ASN A 110 6.46 8.75 -9.67
N ASP A 111 6.75 8.69 -8.37
CA ASP A 111 7.74 9.54 -7.72
C ASP A 111 9.12 8.84 -7.64
N PRO A 112 10.19 9.43 -8.19
CA PRO A 112 11.54 8.85 -8.14
C PRO A 112 12.07 8.62 -6.71
N GLU A 113 11.70 9.48 -5.75
CA GLU A 113 12.16 9.31 -4.37
C GLU A 113 11.54 8.06 -3.73
N THR A 114 10.25 7.85 -3.95
CA THR A 114 9.51 6.64 -3.54
C THR A 114 10.07 5.40 -4.23
N ALA A 115 10.44 5.48 -5.51
CA ALA A 115 11.06 4.37 -6.24
C ALA A 115 12.44 3.99 -5.67
N ASP A 116 13.28 4.96 -5.34
CA ASP A 116 14.58 4.71 -4.69
C ASP A 116 14.39 4.08 -3.30
N TYR A 117 13.41 4.57 -2.53
CA TYR A 117 13.05 3.99 -1.24
C TYR A 117 12.64 2.51 -1.36
N ILE A 118 11.76 2.19 -2.32
CA ILE A 118 11.31 0.81 -2.56
C ILE A 118 12.48 -0.09 -2.99
N SER A 119 13.31 0.38 -3.93
CA SER A 119 14.51 -0.33 -4.39
C SER A 119 15.44 -0.67 -3.22
N ARG A 120 15.75 0.32 -2.37
CA ARG A 120 16.57 0.10 -1.17
C ARG A 120 15.92 -0.87 -0.19
N ARG A 121 14.61 -0.77 0.01
CA ARG A 121 13.86 -1.65 0.92
C ARG A 121 13.78 -3.09 0.43
N CYS A 122 13.78 -3.31 -0.88
CA CYS A 122 13.85 -4.64 -1.50
C CYS A 122 15.23 -5.29 -1.34
N GLY A 123 16.28 -4.51 -1.09
CA GLY A 123 17.65 -5.01 -0.92
C GLY A 123 18.35 -5.33 -2.24
N THR A 124 19.45 -6.05 -2.15
CA THR A 124 20.28 -6.44 -3.30
C THR A 124 20.26 -7.95 -3.52
N THR A 125 20.39 -8.35 -4.77
CA THR A 125 20.57 -9.73 -5.22
C THR A 125 21.92 -9.89 -5.93
N THR A 126 22.48 -11.08 -5.86
CA THR A 126 23.68 -11.42 -6.64
C THR A 126 23.25 -11.89 -8.02
N VAL A 127 23.87 -11.35 -9.07
CA VAL A 127 23.68 -11.76 -10.46
C VAL A 127 24.97 -12.37 -10.99
N GLU A 128 24.84 -13.46 -11.75
CA GLU A 128 25.96 -14.07 -12.45
C GLU A 128 26.07 -13.46 -13.85
N ILE A 129 27.21 -12.85 -14.14
CA ILE A 129 27.54 -12.23 -15.41
C ILE A 129 28.46 -13.18 -16.18
N ASP A 130 27.94 -13.77 -17.25
CA ASP A 130 28.72 -14.52 -18.21
C ASP A 130 29.43 -13.55 -19.18
N GLN A 131 30.74 -13.42 -19.05
CA GLN A 131 31.58 -12.72 -20.01
C GLN A 131 32.12 -13.71 -21.04
N VAL A 132 31.70 -13.54 -22.30
CA VAL A 132 32.23 -14.31 -23.42
C VAL A 132 33.10 -13.39 -24.26
N SER A 133 34.42 -13.60 -24.24
CA SER A 133 35.34 -12.94 -25.15
C SER A 133 35.66 -13.86 -26.33
N ARG A 134 35.65 -13.30 -27.54
CA ARG A 134 36.10 -13.96 -28.77
C ARG A 134 37.25 -13.16 -29.34
N SER A 135 38.40 -13.81 -29.53
CA SER A 135 39.52 -13.24 -30.26
C SER A 135 39.66 -13.96 -31.60
N PHE A 136 39.89 -13.17 -32.65
CA PHE A 136 40.20 -13.67 -33.99
C PHE A 136 41.65 -13.35 -34.30
N GLN A 137 42.44 -14.38 -34.62
CA GLN A 137 43.80 -14.26 -35.09
C GLN A 137 43.94 -14.99 -36.43
N ALA A 138 44.95 -14.62 -37.23
CA ALA A 138 45.18 -15.16 -38.58
C ALA A 138 45.36 -16.70 -38.65
N ARG A 139 45.54 -17.39 -37.50
CA ARG A 139 45.67 -18.85 -37.40
C ARG A 139 44.55 -19.54 -36.61
N GLY A 140 43.50 -18.83 -36.20
CA GLY A 140 42.37 -19.45 -35.50
C GLY A 140 41.54 -18.48 -34.67
N SER A 141 40.37 -18.97 -34.26
CA SER A 141 39.46 -18.29 -33.33
C SER A 141 39.59 -18.92 -31.95
N SER A 142 39.79 -18.10 -30.91
CA SER A 142 39.73 -18.53 -29.51
C SER A 142 38.52 -17.91 -28.82
N ARG A 143 37.85 -18.70 -27.98
CA ARG A 143 36.67 -18.27 -27.21
C ARG A 143 36.92 -18.56 -25.74
N THR A 144 36.98 -17.51 -24.93
CA THR A 144 37.09 -17.62 -23.48
C THR A 144 35.76 -17.25 -22.85
N ARG A 145 35.29 -18.05 -21.88
CA ARG A 145 34.10 -17.76 -21.07
C ARG A 145 34.53 -17.60 -19.62
N SER A 146 34.22 -16.46 -19.03
CA SER A 146 34.44 -16.17 -17.62
C SER A 146 33.10 -15.89 -16.95
N LYS A 147 32.93 -16.33 -15.70
CA LYS A 147 31.74 -16.11 -14.88
C LYS A 147 32.11 -15.19 -13.74
N GLN A 148 31.45 -14.04 -13.64
CA GLN A 148 31.66 -13.08 -12.58
C GLN A 148 30.38 -12.88 -11.78
N LEU A 149 30.47 -12.95 -10.46
CA LEU A 149 29.36 -12.60 -9.57
C LEU A 149 29.40 -11.10 -9.32
N ALA A 150 28.27 -10.42 -9.51
CA ALA A 150 28.11 -8.99 -9.22
C ALA A 150 26.87 -8.75 -8.35
N SER A 151 26.93 -7.76 -7.47
CA SER A 151 25.77 -7.33 -6.68
C SER A 151 24.92 -6.33 -7.47
N ARG A 152 23.60 -6.51 -7.49
CA ARG A 152 22.62 -5.63 -8.15
C ARG A 152 21.43 -5.41 -7.21
N PRO A 153 20.78 -4.24 -7.17
CA PRO A 153 19.47 -4.10 -6.53
C PRO A 153 18.47 -5.17 -7.02
N LEU A 154 17.67 -5.71 -6.10
CA LEU A 154 16.66 -6.73 -6.42
C LEU A 154 15.67 -6.21 -7.46
N ILE A 155 15.28 -4.94 -7.31
CA ILE A 155 14.55 -4.16 -8.30
C ILE A 155 15.19 -2.78 -8.38
N GLN A 156 15.47 -2.29 -9.58
CA GLN A 156 16.04 -0.97 -9.78
C GLN A 156 14.95 0.11 -9.70
N PRO A 157 15.28 1.36 -9.31
CA PRO A 157 14.28 2.43 -9.21
C PRO A 157 13.52 2.65 -10.53
N HIS A 158 14.18 2.56 -11.68
CA HIS A 158 13.53 2.70 -12.97
C HIS A 158 12.56 1.53 -13.28
N GLU A 159 12.86 0.31 -12.81
CA GLU A 159 11.97 -0.85 -12.94
C GLU A 159 10.72 -0.67 -12.07
N VAL A 160 10.84 0.02 -10.92
CA VAL A 160 9.70 0.40 -10.07
C VAL A 160 8.81 1.42 -10.76
N LEU A 161 9.39 2.45 -11.39
CA LEU A 161 8.63 3.49 -12.11
C LEU A 161 7.91 2.96 -13.36
N CYS A 162 8.47 1.93 -14.01
CA CYS A 162 7.89 1.28 -15.19
C CYS A 162 6.98 0.09 -14.84
N MET A 163 6.63 -0.10 -13.56
CA MET A 163 5.69 -1.16 -13.17
C MET A 163 4.33 -0.96 -13.81
N ARG A 164 3.64 -2.07 -14.10
CA ARG A 164 2.28 -1.99 -14.63
C ARG A 164 1.33 -1.42 -13.58
N ALA A 165 0.30 -0.71 -14.02
CA ALA A 165 -0.69 -0.09 -13.13
C ALA A 165 -1.47 -1.11 -12.27
N ASP A 166 -1.56 -2.36 -12.72
CA ASP A 166 -2.19 -3.46 -12.01
C ASP A 166 -1.23 -4.26 -11.11
N GLU A 167 0.03 -3.84 -10.98
CA GLU A 167 1.00 -4.46 -10.08
C GLU A 167 1.15 -3.70 -8.76
N GLN A 168 1.57 -4.41 -7.73
CA GLN A 168 1.92 -3.87 -6.43
C GLN A 168 3.13 -4.59 -5.84
N ILE A 169 3.88 -3.89 -4.99
CA ILE A 169 4.94 -4.45 -4.15
C ILE A 169 4.46 -4.42 -2.71
N VAL A 170 4.37 -5.59 -2.09
CA VAL A 170 3.94 -5.78 -0.71
C VAL A 170 5.14 -6.18 0.13
N PHE A 171 5.35 -5.42 1.20
CA PHE A 171 6.29 -5.75 2.27
C PHE A 171 5.50 -6.27 3.46
N THR A 172 5.88 -7.43 3.99
CA THR A 172 5.34 -7.98 5.24
C THR A 172 6.47 -8.20 6.22
N GLY A 173 6.21 -8.02 7.52
CA GLY A 173 7.23 -8.26 8.55
C GLY A 173 7.83 -9.67 8.46
N GLY A 174 9.15 -9.76 8.32
CA GLY A 174 9.90 -11.02 8.36
C GLY A 174 9.97 -11.82 7.05
N ASN A 175 9.27 -11.42 5.98
CA ASN A 175 9.33 -12.12 4.69
C ASN A 175 9.98 -11.28 3.59
N ALA A 176 10.40 -11.95 2.51
CA ALA A 176 10.88 -11.30 1.30
C ALA A 176 9.78 -10.42 0.66
N PRO A 177 10.15 -9.34 -0.04
CA PRO A 177 9.19 -8.49 -0.74
C PRO A 177 8.43 -9.28 -1.80
N LEU A 178 7.12 -9.06 -1.88
CA LEU A 178 6.22 -9.73 -2.82
C LEU A 178 5.80 -8.76 -3.92
N ARG A 179 6.20 -9.03 -5.16
CA ARG A 179 5.63 -8.36 -6.34
C ARG A 179 4.46 -9.18 -6.86
N CYS A 180 3.26 -8.62 -6.83
CA CYS A 180 2.04 -9.33 -7.23
C CYS A 180 1.04 -8.41 -7.95
N GLY A 181 0.08 -9.02 -8.64
CA GLY A 181 -1.05 -8.28 -9.22
C GLY A 181 -2.02 -7.80 -8.14
N ARG A 182 -2.62 -6.64 -8.36
CA ARG A 182 -3.69 -6.09 -7.52
C ARG A 182 -4.94 -6.96 -7.66
N ALA A 183 -5.56 -7.29 -6.53
CA ALA A 183 -6.83 -8.00 -6.50
C ALA A 183 -7.98 -7.05 -6.91
N MET A 184 -8.31 -7.04 -8.21
CA MET A 184 -9.45 -6.30 -8.74
C MET A 184 -10.73 -7.10 -8.51
N TRP A 185 -11.53 -6.69 -7.52
CA TRP A 185 -12.72 -7.42 -7.06
C TRP A 185 -13.71 -7.73 -8.20
N PHE A 186 -13.93 -6.80 -9.13
CA PHE A 186 -14.87 -6.97 -10.23
C PHE A 186 -14.38 -7.92 -11.34
N ARG A 187 -13.08 -8.28 -11.35
CA ARG A 187 -12.51 -9.29 -12.25
C ARG A 187 -12.49 -10.68 -11.64
N ARG A 188 -12.94 -10.82 -10.38
CA ARG A 188 -12.79 -12.02 -9.56
C ARG A 188 -14.15 -12.54 -9.15
N ALA A 189 -14.52 -13.73 -9.65
CA ALA A 189 -15.83 -14.33 -9.39
C ALA A 189 -16.05 -14.61 -7.90
N ASP A 190 -15.00 -15.05 -7.20
CA ASP A 190 -14.98 -15.29 -5.75
C ASP A 190 -15.21 -14.02 -4.92
N MET A 191 -14.71 -12.88 -5.38
CA MET A 191 -14.95 -11.60 -4.72
C MET A 191 -16.31 -11.02 -5.09
N LYS A 192 -16.73 -11.17 -6.35
CA LYS A 192 -18.02 -10.69 -6.83
C LYS A 192 -19.19 -11.35 -6.10
N SER A 193 -19.08 -12.63 -5.73
CA SER A 193 -20.09 -13.34 -4.94
C SER A 193 -20.19 -12.85 -3.49
N CYS A 194 -19.17 -12.17 -2.97
CA CYS A 194 -19.14 -11.66 -1.60
C CYS A 194 -19.65 -10.22 -1.47
N VAL A 195 -19.88 -9.53 -2.60
CA VAL A 195 -20.37 -8.14 -2.61
C VAL A 195 -21.88 -8.15 -2.83
N GLY A 196 -22.64 -7.69 -1.84
CA GLY A 196 -24.09 -7.50 -1.97
C GLY A 196 -24.46 -6.28 -2.81
N ASP A 197 -25.74 -6.16 -3.18
CA ASP A 197 -26.23 -5.00 -3.93
C ASP A 197 -25.98 -3.70 -3.16
N ASN A 198 -25.28 -2.77 -3.81
CA ASN A 198 -25.00 -1.46 -3.21
C ASN A 198 -26.30 -0.64 -3.17
N ARG A 199 -26.86 -0.48 -1.96
CA ARG A 199 -28.08 0.29 -1.68
C ARG A 199 -28.00 1.76 -2.10
N PHE A 200 -26.80 2.31 -2.28
CA PHE A 200 -26.55 3.68 -2.70
C PHE A 200 -26.21 3.83 -4.19
N HIS A 201 -26.00 2.72 -4.89
CA HIS A 201 -25.82 2.75 -6.34
C HIS A 201 -27.22 2.77 -6.97
N GLY A 202 -27.71 3.97 -7.31
CA GLY A 202 -28.97 4.12 -8.02
C GLY A 202 -28.97 3.22 -9.26
N LYS A 203 -30.01 2.40 -9.42
CA LYS A 203 -30.24 1.65 -10.64
C LYS A 203 -30.33 2.68 -11.77
N ARG A 204 -29.29 2.82 -12.60
CA ARG A 204 -29.44 3.54 -13.86
C ARG A 204 -30.41 2.73 -14.69
N GLU A 205 -31.59 3.29 -14.96
CA GLU A 205 -32.49 2.75 -15.97
C GLU A 205 -31.68 2.60 -17.28
N PRO A 206 -31.89 1.49 -18.02
CA PRO A 206 -31.29 1.36 -19.34
C PRO A 206 -31.73 2.55 -20.18
N LEU A 207 -30.77 3.27 -20.77
CA LEU A 207 -31.07 4.26 -21.79
C LEU A 207 -31.76 3.51 -22.95
N GLU A 208 -33.08 3.66 -23.08
CA GLU A 208 -33.79 3.27 -24.30
C GLU A 208 -33.18 4.08 -25.46
N MET A 209 -32.35 3.44 -26.26
CA MET A 209 -32.05 3.91 -27.60
C MET A 209 -33.32 3.77 -28.42
N LYS A 210 -34.11 4.85 -28.51
CA LYS A 210 -35.13 4.99 -29.54
C LYS A 210 -34.42 5.06 -30.89
N VAL A 211 -34.56 4.01 -31.68
CA VAL A 211 -34.30 3.99 -33.13
C VAL A 211 -35.47 4.63 -33.83
#